data_AF-A0A1G3P246-F1
#
_entry.id   AF-A0A1G3P246-F1
#
_cell.length_a   1.000
_cell.length_b   1.000
_cell.length_c   1.000
_cell.angle_alpha   90.00
_cell.angle_beta   90.00
_cell.angle_gamma   90.00
#
_symmetry.space_group_name_H-M   'P 1'
#
loop_
_entity.id
_entity.type
_entity.pdbx_description
1 polymer ?
#
loop_
_entity_poly.entity_id
_entity_poly.type
_entity_poly.pdbx_seq_one_letter_code
_entity_poly.pdbx_strand_id
1 'polypeptide(L)'
;MRNSILFIFITLLLFSCDVYISIPEKKIINKIEVTPPVFFSYVNSTIGTKTVEISTKTDSALIFYTIDGTEPNIHNYYSAGISKVTYVILSDTTINAIAYKNGYYSSVISSKYSTK
;
A
#
# COMPACT_ATOMS: atom_id res chain seq x y z
N MET A 1 10.64 -18.07 -76.85
CA MET A 1 11.63 -17.05 -76.46
C MET A 1 11.45 -16.79 -74.97
N ARG A 2 12.31 -17.42 -74.14
CA ARG A 2 13.36 -16.76 -73.35
C ARG A 2 12.82 -16.29 -71.99
N ASN A 3 12.88 -17.12 -70.98
CA ASN A 3 13.91 -17.17 -69.92
C ASN A 3 13.91 -15.96 -68.97
N SER A 4 13.80 -16.29 -67.69
CA SER A 4 14.43 -15.64 -66.54
C SER A 4 14.14 -14.16 -66.29
N ILE A 5 13.41 -13.88 -65.22
CA ILE A 5 13.92 -13.19 -64.01
C ILE A 5 13.07 -13.66 -62.83
N LEU A 6 13.38 -14.88 -62.38
CA LEU A 6 13.34 -15.23 -60.97
C LEU A 6 14.37 -14.35 -60.25
N PHE A 7 14.13 -13.04 -60.07
CA PHE A 7 15.00 -12.14 -59.28
C PHE A 7 14.32 -10.82 -58.85
N ILE A 8 12.98 -10.79 -58.74
CA ILE A 8 12.27 -9.88 -57.81
C ILE A 8 11.61 -10.71 -56.69
N PHE A 9 12.24 -11.83 -56.35
CA PHE A 9 12.34 -12.15 -54.93
C PHE A 9 13.16 -11.01 -54.31
N ILE A 10 12.67 -10.47 -53.21
CA ILE A 10 13.47 -9.68 -52.26
C ILE A 10 13.77 -8.26 -52.76
N THR A 11 12.75 -7.42 -52.75
CA THR A 11 12.78 -6.22 -51.90
C THR A 11 11.32 -5.81 -51.64
N LEU A 12 10.77 -6.25 -50.51
CA LEU A 12 10.85 -5.39 -49.33
C LEU A 12 10.06 -4.09 -49.60
N LEU A 13 8.74 -4.15 -49.53
CA LEU A 13 7.92 -3.04 -49.04
C LEU A 13 6.51 -3.54 -48.75
N LEU A 14 6.36 -3.92 -47.48
CA LEU A 14 5.14 -3.71 -46.71
C LEU A 14 4.01 -4.70 -46.96
N PHE A 15 4.38 -5.96 -46.72
CA PHE A 15 3.56 -6.95 -46.00
C PHE A 15 3.21 -6.51 -44.56
N SER A 16 2.87 -5.24 -44.36
CA SER A 16 2.39 -4.76 -43.08
C SER A 16 1.37 -3.67 -43.34
N CYS A 17 0.13 -4.10 -43.48
CA CYS A 17 -0.95 -3.33 -42.90
C CYS A 17 -1.16 -3.84 -41.47
N ASP A 18 -0.08 -3.97 -40.69
CA ASP A 18 -0.23 -3.69 -39.27
C ASP A 18 -0.51 -2.20 -39.23
N VAL A 19 -1.80 -1.87 -39.25
CA VAL A 19 -2.29 -0.71 -38.55
C VAL A 19 -1.89 -0.93 -37.10
N TYR A 20 -0.63 -0.62 -36.82
CA TYR A 20 -0.09 -0.40 -35.51
C TYR A 20 -0.69 0.93 -35.11
N ILE A 21 -1.97 0.90 -34.70
CA ILE A 21 -2.44 1.88 -33.75
C ILE A 21 -1.48 1.70 -32.60
N SER A 22 -0.55 2.63 -32.49
CA SER A 22 0.21 2.90 -31.28
C SER A 22 -0.83 3.13 -30.19
N ILE A 23 -1.27 2.04 -29.56
CA ILE A 23 -1.89 2.09 -28.25
C ILE A 23 -0.85 2.87 -27.45
N PRO A 24 -1.15 4.09 -26.97
CA PRO A 24 -0.19 4.78 -26.13
C PRO A 24 0.12 3.78 -25.02
N GLU A 25 1.39 3.39 -24.88
CA GLU A 25 1.82 2.49 -23.81
C GLU A 25 1.08 2.97 -22.57
N LYS A 26 0.15 2.15 -22.07
CA LYS A 26 -0.61 2.48 -20.87
C LYS A 26 0.47 2.79 -19.86
N LYS A 27 0.68 4.07 -19.54
CA LYS A 27 1.66 4.48 -18.55
C LYS A 27 1.22 3.76 -17.29
N ILE A 28 1.93 2.68 -16.96
CA ILE A 28 1.73 1.96 -15.72
C ILE A 28 2.28 2.93 -14.69
N ILE A 29 1.43 3.85 -14.24
CA ILE A 29 1.64 4.52 -12.97
C ILE A 29 1.64 3.37 -11.98
N ASN A 30 2.84 2.96 -11.55
CA ASN A 30 3.01 2.03 -10.45
C ASN A 30 2.25 2.63 -9.26
N LYS A 31 1.02 2.17 -9.06
CA LYS A 31 0.23 2.51 -7.88
C LYS A 31 1.06 2.04 -6.70
N ILE A 32 1.53 2.99 -5.88
CA ILE A 32 2.23 2.64 -4.65
C ILE A 32 1.19 1.94 -3.76
N GLU A 33 1.32 0.64 -3.59
CA GLU A 33 0.51 -0.11 -2.64
C GLU A 33 1.09 0.11 -1.25
N VAL A 34 0.26 0.68 -0.37
CA VAL A 34 0.62 0.88 1.04
C VAL A 34 -0.04 -0.23 1.83
N THR A 35 0.79 -1.08 2.43
CA THR A 35 0.35 -2.20 3.24
C THR A 35 -0.33 -1.68 4.49
N PRO A 36 -1.54 -2.16 4.83
CA PRO A 36 -2.22 -1.78 6.06
C PRO A 36 -1.38 -2.08 7.29
N PRO A 37 -1.52 -1.28 8.38
CA PRO A 37 -0.87 -1.61 9.62
C PRO A 37 -1.33 -2.96 10.19
N VAL A 38 -0.54 -3.52 11.09
CA VAL A 38 -0.83 -4.71 11.87
C VAL A 38 -0.63 -4.40 13.35
N PHE A 39 -1.42 -5.05 14.19
CA PHE A 39 -1.34 -4.91 15.64
C PHE A 39 -0.64 -6.10 16.29
N PHE A 40 0.29 -5.81 17.19
CA PHE A 40 0.90 -6.79 18.07
C PHE A 40 0.71 -6.35 19.52
N SER A 41 -0.02 -7.14 20.31
CA SER A 41 -0.24 -6.85 21.73
C SER A 41 0.65 -7.68 22.62
N TYR A 42 1.19 -7.06 23.66
CA TYR A 42 2.02 -7.68 24.69
C TYR A 42 1.43 -7.34 26.05
N VAL A 43 1.40 -8.31 26.96
CA VAL A 43 0.97 -8.11 28.35
C VAL A 43 2.17 -8.33 29.25
N ASN A 44 2.47 -7.35 30.10
CA ASN A 44 3.44 -7.50 31.17
C ASN A 44 2.69 -7.86 32.46
N SER A 45 2.67 -9.15 32.80
CA SER A 45 1.95 -9.68 33.96
C SER A 45 2.48 -9.17 35.31
N THR A 46 3.75 -8.78 35.37
CA THR A 46 4.39 -8.32 36.63
C THR A 46 3.91 -6.93 37.04
N ILE A 47 3.61 -6.06 36.08
CA ILE A 47 3.15 -4.69 36.32
C ILE A 47 1.70 -4.44 35.87
N GLY A 48 1.03 -5.46 35.32
CA GLY A 48 -0.37 -5.39 34.89
C GLY A 48 -0.62 -4.47 33.69
N THR A 49 0.37 -4.22 32.85
CA THR A 49 0.23 -3.32 31.70
C THR A 49 0.08 -4.09 30.39
N LYS A 50 -0.74 -3.55 29.49
CA LYS A 50 -0.93 -4.06 28.13
C LYS A 50 -0.47 -3.01 27.13
N THR A 51 0.44 -3.39 26.24
CA THR A 51 1.01 -2.50 25.22
C THR A 51 0.67 -3.06 23.85
N VAL A 52 0.30 -2.19 22.93
CA VAL A 52 0.04 -2.50 21.53
C VAL A 52 1.09 -1.82 20.67
N GLU A 53 1.84 -2.60 19.91
CA GLU A 53 2.64 -2.12 18.79
C GLU A 53 1.79 -2.12 17.53
N ILE A 54 1.84 -1.03 16.78
CA ILE A 54 1.22 -0.83 15.48
C ILE A 54 2.36 -0.69 14.48
N SER A 55 2.45 -1.57 13.48
CA SER A 55 3.52 -1.50 12.48
C SER A 55 3.00 -1.77 11.08
N THR A 56 3.72 -1.31 10.06
CA THR A 56 3.44 -1.64 8.65
C THR A 56 4.70 -2.18 7.98
N LYS A 57 4.51 -3.06 6.99
CA LYS A 57 5.59 -3.54 6.12
C LYS A 57 6.00 -2.51 5.06
N THR A 58 5.24 -1.43 4.89
CA THR A 58 5.64 -0.36 3.97
C THR A 58 6.67 0.54 4.65
N ASP A 59 7.93 0.36 4.26
CA ASP A 59 9.04 1.16 4.78
C ASP A 59 8.78 2.66 4.68
N SER A 60 9.13 3.42 5.71
CA SER A 60 8.98 4.88 5.78
C SER A 60 7.53 5.39 5.60
N ALA A 61 6.52 4.53 5.69
CA ALA A 61 5.13 4.99 5.73
C ALA A 61 4.81 5.62 7.09
N LEU A 62 4.04 6.70 7.08
CA LEU A 62 3.46 7.26 8.29
C LEU A 62 2.26 6.43 8.72
N ILE A 63 2.21 6.02 9.97
CA ILE A 63 1.04 5.39 10.59
C ILE A 63 0.32 6.47 11.38
N PHE A 64 -0.95 6.71 11.07
CA PHE A 64 -1.86 7.51 11.89
C PHE A 64 -2.79 6.55 12.64
N TYR A 65 -3.05 6.81 13.91
CA TYR A 65 -4.02 6.03 14.67
C TYR A 65 -4.85 6.88 15.61
N THR A 66 -6.04 6.40 15.94
CA THR A 66 -6.95 6.93 16.95
C THR A 66 -7.20 5.88 18.02
N ILE A 67 -7.67 6.29 19.20
CA ILE A 67 -7.92 5.41 20.35
C ILE A 67 -9.39 5.40 20.78
N ASP A 68 -10.21 6.25 20.17
CA ASP A 68 -11.65 6.39 20.40
C ASP A 68 -12.50 5.64 19.35
N GLY A 69 -11.85 4.94 18.41
CA GLY A 69 -12.53 4.25 17.31
C GLY A 69 -12.99 5.15 16.17
N THR A 70 -12.62 6.43 16.13
CA THR A 70 -12.87 7.30 14.97
C THR A 70 -11.93 6.95 13.81
N GLU A 71 -12.28 7.34 12.57
CA GLU A 71 -11.45 7.05 11.40
C GLU A 71 -10.16 7.91 11.41
N PRO A 72 -8.96 7.28 11.40
CA PRO A 72 -7.71 8.02 11.43
C PRO A 72 -7.41 8.65 10.06
N ASN A 73 -6.93 9.88 10.06
CA ASN A 73 -6.40 10.57 8.89
C ASN A 73 -5.37 11.65 9.31
N ILE A 74 -4.85 12.43 8.35
CA ILE A 74 -3.83 13.46 8.62
C ILE A 74 -4.31 14.64 9.48
N HIS A 75 -5.62 14.78 9.70
CA HIS A 75 -6.22 15.82 10.54
C HIS A 75 -6.93 15.24 11.78
N ASN A 76 -7.20 13.93 11.79
CA ASN A 76 -7.82 13.22 12.91
C ASN A 76 -6.94 12.03 13.31
N TYR A 77 -6.06 12.23 14.29
CA TYR A 77 -5.22 11.18 14.84
C TYR A 77 -4.87 11.50 16.28
N TYR A 78 -4.75 10.47 17.10
CA TYR A 78 -4.21 10.59 18.46
C TYR A 78 -2.70 10.80 18.42
N SER A 79 -1.99 9.98 17.64
CA SER A 79 -0.56 10.10 17.41
C SER A 79 -0.16 9.45 16.08
N ALA A 80 1.09 9.67 15.67
CA ALA A 80 1.64 9.14 14.43
C ALA A 80 3.09 8.67 14.60
N GLY A 81 3.52 7.73 13.75
CA GLY A 81 4.89 7.20 13.74
C GLY A 81 5.31 6.71 12.37
N ILE A 82 6.62 6.58 12.13
CA ILE A 82 7.17 6.08 10.86
C ILE A 82 7.39 4.58 10.97
N SER A 83 6.72 3.80 10.12
CA SER A 83 6.72 2.33 10.06
C SER A 83 6.24 1.60 11.33
N LYS A 84 6.33 2.22 12.51
CA LYS A 84 6.01 1.65 13.81
C LYS A 84 5.62 2.74 14.83
N VAL A 85 4.66 2.43 15.69
CA VAL A 85 4.30 3.21 16.88
C VAL A 85 3.78 2.27 17.97
N THR A 86 3.83 2.70 19.23
CA THR A 86 3.34 1.92 20.38
C THR A 86 2.34 2.72 21.20
N TYR A 87 1.35 2.04 21.77
CA TYR A 87 0.37 2.61 22.68
C TYR A 87 0.14 1.70 23.89
N VAL A 88 0.08 2.28 25.10
CA VAL A 88 -0.23 1.55 26.34
C VAL A 88 -1.72 1.65 26.61
N ILE A 89 -2.38 0.51 26.80
CA ILE A 89 -3.82 0.43 27.10
C ILE A 89 -4.03 0.79 28.58
N LEU A 90 -4.72 1.91 28.81
CA LEU A 90 -5.07 2.40 30.16
C LEU A 90 -6.54 2.18 30.53
N SER A 91 -7.40 1.95 29.54
CA SER A 91 -8.83 1.68 29.67
C SER A 91 -9.32 0.83 28.49
N ASP A 92 -10.60 0.47 28.45
CA ASP A 92 -11.19 -0.10 27.25
C ASP A 92 -11.03 0.89 26.08
N THR A 93 -10.39 0.45 25.00
CA THR A 93 -9.93 1.32 23.90
C THR A 93 -10.21 0.64 22.56
N THR A 94 -10.65 1.41 21.57
CA THR A 94 -10.73 0.94 20.18
C THR A 94 -9.69 1.67 19.36
N ILE A 95 -8.69 0.93 18.88
CA ILE A 95 -7.60 1.50 18.09
C ILE A 95 -7.91 1.29 16.62
N ASN A 96 -8.04 2.38 15.88
CA ASN A 96 -8.05 2.35 14.43
C ASN A 96 -6.73 2.91 13.90
N ALA A 97 -6.14 2.29 12.88
CA ALA A 97 -4.91 2.77 12.27
C ALA A 97 -4.96 2.73 10.74
N ILE A 98 -4.21 3.64 10.11
CA ILE A 98 -4.02 3.72 8.66
C ILE A 98 -2.57 4.08 8.35
N ALA A 99 -2.02 3.50 7.29
CA ALA A 99 -0.69 3.86 6.78
C ALA A 99 -0.82 4.82 5.60
N TYR A 100 0.14 5.74 5.49
CA TYR A 100 0.22 6.76 4.45
C TYR A 100 1.64 6.87 3.90
N LYS A 101 1.78 6.83 2.57
CA LYS A 101 3.04 7.08 1.88
C LYS A 101 2.81 7.70 0.52
N ASN A 102 3.52 8.78 0.21
CA ASN A 102 3.53 9.44 -1.11
C ASN A 102 2.14 9.74 -1.69
N GLY A 103 1.20 10.18 -0.86
CA GLY A 103 -0.17 10.48 -1.29
C GLY A 103 -1.13 9.29 -1.31
N TYR A 104 -0.67 8.09 -0.98
CA TYR A 104 -1.48 6.88 -0.95
C TYR A 104 -1.76 6.45 0.49
N TYR A 105 -3.01 6.11 0.76
CA TYR A 105 -3.43 5.48 2.00
C TYR A 105 -3.60 3.97 1.83
N SER A 106 -3.33 3.24 2.91
CA SER A 106 -3.77 1.85 3.05
C SER A 106 -5.27 1.80 3.39
N SER A 107 -5.82 0.58 3.55
CA SER A 107 -7.08 0.43 4.27
C SER A 107 -6.90 0.74 5.76
N VAL A 108 -7.99 1.17 6.40
CA VAL A 108 -8.07 1.27 7.86
C VAL A 108 -8.18 -0.12 8.46
N ILE A 109 -7.49 -0.34 9.57
CA ILE A 109 -7.59 -1.54 10.41
C ILE A 109 -8.05 -1.14 11.81
N SER A 110 -8.81 -2.00 12.47
CA SER A 110 -9.43 -1.71 13.77
C SER A 110 -9.30 -2.89 14.72
N SER A 111 -8.95 -2.61 15.98
CA SER A 111 -8.93 -3.59 17.06
C SER A 111 -9.42 -2.99 18.37
N LYS A 112 -10.19 -3.79 19.11
CA LYS A 112 -10.67 -3.43 20.45
C LYS A 112 -9.83 -4.12 21.52
N TYR A 113 -9.47 -3.36 22.56
CA TYR A 113 -8.72 -3.83 23.72
C TYR A 113 -9.50 -3.54 24.99
N SER A 114 -9.51 -4.51 25.91
CA SER A 114 -10.02 -4.35 27.27
C SER A 114 -8.92 -4.53 28.30
N THR A 115 -9.10 -3.92 29.46
CA THR A 115 -8.20 -4.00 30.62
C THR A 115 -8.53 -5.15 31.58
N LYS A 116 -9.57 -5.95 31.29
CA LYS A 116 -10.00 -7.10 32.08
C LYS A 116 -9.42 -8.42 31.60
#